data_AF-A0A7X4DZF2-F1
#
_entry.id   AF-A0A7X4DZF2-F1
#
_cell.length_a   1.000
_cell.length_b   1.000
_cell.length_c   1.000
_cell.angle_alpha   90.00
_cell.angle_beta   90.00
_cell.angle_gamma   90.00
#
_symmetry.space_group_name_H-M   'P 1'
#
loop_
_entity.id
_entity.type
_entity.pdbx_description
1 polymer ?
#
loop_
_entity_poly.entity_id
_entity_poly.type
_entity_poly.pdbx_seq_one_letter_code
_entity_poly.pdbx_strand_id
1 'polypeptide(L)'
;MIAANVLHATRDLGETLANCRRLLAPSGVLVAVEETARKAWLDLTFGLLPGWWRFRDAYRTDYALVGAPVWRQALADAGFAGTALVEGPSGALLVLAQGPLEAGAEGGLFVLAGAGELGAELAAELERRGSRAVEGPAEGDRQAWRGFFESLPGALPLRGVAYLGGIRRDGAKLSTRELEAELEA
;
A
#
# COMPACT_ATOMS: atom_id res chain seq x y z
N MET A 1 1.20 6.69 -7.22
CA MET A 1 0.62 6.00 -6.05
C MET A 1 -0.03 7.04 -5.15
N ILE A 2 -1.21 6.74 -4.61
CA ILE A 2 -1.90 7.62 -3.64
C ILE A 2 -1.97 6.89 -2.30
N ALA A 3 -1.64 7.56 -1.20
CA ALA A 3 -1.73 7.03 0.14
C ALA A 3 -2.31 8.09 1.09
N ALA A 4 -3.54 7.90 1.58
CA ALA A 4 -4.20 8.84 2.48
C ALA A 4 -4.33 8.22 3.87
N ASN A 5 -3.68 8.83 4.86
CA ASN A 5 -3.77 8.48 6.28
C ASN A 5 -3.57 6.99 6.56
N VAL A 6 -2.57 6.39 5.92
CA VAL A 6 -2.36 4.92 5.96
C VAL A 6 -0.91 4.54 6.22
N LEU A 7 0.05 5.38 5.85
CA LEU A 7 1.46 5.05 5.97
C LEU A 7 1.90 5.06 7.45
N HIS A 8 1.31 5.94 8.27
CA HIS A 8 1.57 5.97 9.72
C HIS A 8 1.05 4.74 10.48
N ALA A 9 0.13 3.95 9.90
CA ALA A 9 -0.46 2.80 10.57
C ALA A 9 0.36 1.50 10.39
N THR A 10 1.57 1.59 9.85
CA THR A 10 2.46 0.45 9.62
C THR A 10 3.45 0.27 10.78
N ARG A 11 4.03 -0.94 10.87
CA ARG A 11 5.04 -1.24 11.90
C ARG A 11 6.34 -0.49 11.67
N ASP A 12 6.86 -0.51 10.45
CA ASP A 12 8.12 0.12 10.11
C ASP A 12 7.91 1.06 8.93
N LEU A 13 8.10 2.36 9.17
CA LEU A 13 7.87 3.38 8.16
C LEU A 13 8.91 3.33 7.04
N GLY A 14 10.17 3.01 7.36
CA GLY A 14 11.24 2.88 6.38
C GLY A 14 10.99 1.71 5.42
N GLU A 15 10.63 0.54 5.97
CA GLU A 15 10.24 -0.64 5.18
C GLU A 15 9.03 -0.34 4.29
N THR A 16 8.03 0.34 4.85
CA THR A 16 6.81 0.75 4.13
C THR A 16 7.14 1.66 2.95
N LEU A 17 7.94 2.71 3.17
CA LEU A 17 8.33 3.65 2.12
C LEU A 17 9.20 2.97 1.06
N ALA A 18 10.11 2.08 1.45
CA ALA A 18 10.90 1.27 0.51
C ALA A 18 10.00 0.37 -0.37
N ASN A 19 8.95 -0.22 0.20
CA ASN A 19 7.95 -0.99 -0.54
C ASN A 19 7.17 -0.08 -1.51
N CYS A 20 6.68 1.08 -1.06
CA CYS A 20 6.01 2.07 -1.91
C CYS A 20 6.89 2.48 -3.09
N ARG A 21 8.18 2.74 -2.84
CA ARG A 21 9.13 3.11 -3.88
C ARG A 21 9.32 2.02 -4.93
N ARG A 22 9.40 0.75 -4.51
CA ARG A 22 9.55 -0.41 -5.42
C ARG A 22 8.33 -0.62 -6.32
N LEU A 23 7.15 -0.16 -5.88
CA LEU A 23 5.89 -0.24 -6.64
C LEU A 23 5.73 0.91 -7.63
N LEU A 24 6.52 1.97 -7.53
CA LEU A 24 6.47 3.07 -8.48
C LEU A 24 7.22 2.70 -9.76
N ALA A 25 6.57 2.97 -10.89
CA ALA A 25 7.25 3.03 -12.18
C ALA A 25 8.36 4.09 -12.17
N PRO A 26 9.31 4.04 -13.11
CA PRO A 26 10.31 5.08 -13.26
C PRO A 26 9.68 6.47 -13.33
N SER A 27 10.20 7.41 -12.55
CA SER A 27 9.64 8.77 -12.36
C SER A 27 8.20 8.84 -11.87
N GLY A 28 7.61 7.72 -11.43
CA GLY A 28 6.31 7.68 -10.79
C GLY A 28 6.31 8.47 -9.49
N VAL A 29 5.17 9.03 -9.11
CA VAL A 29 5.05 9.89 -7.92
C VAL A 29 4.22 9.19 -6.84
N LEU A 30 4.73 9.19 -5.61
CA LEU A 30 3.93 8.99 -4.40
C LEU A 30 3.30 10.33 -4.02
N VAL A 31 1.98 10.35 -3.95
CA VAL A 31 1.20 11.44 -3.36
C VAL A 31 0.61 10.91 -2.07
N ALA A 32 1.00 11.48 -0.93
CA ALA A 32 0.46 11.06 0.36
C ALA A 32 -0.12 12.24 1.16
N VAL A 33 -1.15 11.96 1.93
CA VAL A 33 -1.74 12.91 2.88
C VAL A 33 -1.66 12.27 4.26
N GLU A 34 -1.00 12.94 5.19
CA GLU A 34 -0.78 12.43 6.54
C GLU A 34 -1.08 13.49 7.60
N GLU A 35 -1.55 13.04 8.76
CA GLU A 35 -1.68 13.88 9.94
C GLU A 35 -0.32 13.96 10.64
N THR A 36 0.08 15.15 11.10
CA THR A 36 1.44 15.37 11.64
C THR A 36 1.50 15.68 13.13
N ALA A 37 0.33 15.86 13.77
CA ALA A 37 0.23 16.30 15.14
C ALA A 37 -0.72 15.43 15.96
N ARG A 38 -0.39 15.27 17.24
CA ARG A 38 -1.26 14.65 18.25
C ARG A 38 -2.57 15.41 18.33
N LYS A 39 -3.70 14.70 18.27
CA LYS A 39 -5.03 15.26 18.48
C LYS A 39 -5.82 14.32 19.36
N ALA A 40 -6.40 14.84 20.44
CA ALA A 40 -7.15 14.02 21.39
C ALA A 40 -8.27 13.22 20.72
N TRP A 41 -8.96 13.80 19.73
CA TRP A 41 -10.01 13.08 19.02
C TRP A 41 -9.49 11.91 18.18
N LEU A 42 -8.26 12.01 17.62
CA LEU A 42 -7.64 10.89 16.89
C LEU A 42 -7.32 9.73 17.84
N ASP A 43 -6.86 10.04 19.06
CA ASP A 43 -6.62 9.03 20.08
C ASP A 43 -7.91 8.34 20.53
N LEU A 44 -9.00 9.10 20.65
CA LEU A 44 -10.32 8.59 21.05
C LEU A 44 -11.04 7.82 19.94
N THR A 45 -10.65 7.98 18.67
CA THR A 45 -11.25 7.25 17.54
C THR A 45 -10.32 6.14 17.03
N PHE A 46 -9.15 6.51 16.53
CA PHE A 46 -8.19 5.58 15.91
C PHE A 46 -7.18 5.03 16.89
N GLY A 47 -6.89 5.74 17.99
CA GLY A 47 -6.04 5.25 19.07
C GLY A 47 -6.60 4.03 19.80
N LEU A 48 -7.83 3.62 19.52
CA LEU A 48 -8.38 2.34 20.00
C LEU A 48 -7.97 1.15 19.12
N LEU A 49 -7.45 1.41 17.91
CA LEU A 49 -7.04 0.40 16.95
C LEU A 49 -5.60 -0.04 17.21
N PRO A 50 -5.29 -1.35 17.20
CA PRO A 50 -3.92 -1.84 17.36
C PRO A 50 -2.94 -1.28 16.31
N GLY A 51 -3.43 -0.92 15.12
CA GLY A 51 -2.62 -0.31 14.05
C GLY A 51 -2.00 1.03 14.45
N TRP A 52 -2.69 1.81 15.29
CA TRP A 52 -2.21 3.11 15.76
C TRP A 52 -0.92 2.99 16.59
N TRP A 53 -0.78 1.88 17.32
CA TRP A 53 0.35 1.66 18.24
C TRP A 53 1.36 0.63 17.74
N ARG A 54 1.28 0.24 16.46
CA ARG A 54 2.10 -0.85 15.92
C ARG A 54 3.54 -0.42 15.58
N PHE A 55 3.83 0.88 15.57
CA PHE A 55 5.12 1.39 15.14
C PHE A 55 6.28 0.81 15.96
N ARG A 56 7.35 0.45 15.26
CA ARG A 56 8.60 -0.10 15.77
C ARG A 56 9.69 0.16 14.74
N ASP A 57 10.11 1.41 14.67
CA ASP A 57 11.16 1.90 13.76
C ASP A 57 11.96 3.04 14.40
N ALA A 58 12.94 3.57 13.67
CA ALA A 58 13.80 4.65 14.13
C ALA A 58 13.15 6.05 14.08
N TYR A 59 11.98 6.20 13.47
CA TYR A 59 11.36 7.49 13.20
C TYR A 59 10.29 7.85 14.25
N ARG A 60 9.62 6.83 14.79
CA ARG A 60 8.49 6.96 15.71
C ARG A 60 8.85 6.36 17.07
N THR A 61 8.95 7.21 18.09
CA THR A 61 9.37 6.81 19.44
C THR A 61 8.20 6.61 20.38
N ASP A 62 7.21 7.49 20.35
CA ASP A 62 6.12 7.55 21.34
C ASP A 62 4.73 7.82 20.75
N TYR A 63 4.62 7.93 19.42
CA TYR A 63 3.36 8.19 18.72
C TYR A 63 3.38 7.76 17.26
N ALA A 64 2.19 7.47 16.70
CA ALA A 64 2.02 7.02 15.32
C ALA A 64 2.38 8.10 14.29
N LEU A 65 2.04 9.36 14.62
CA LEU A 65 2.18 10.51 13.74
C LEU A 65 3.50 11.24 13.98
N VAL A 66 4.10 11.74 12.90
CA VAL A 66 5.36 12.49 12.94
C VAL A 66 5.28 13.77 12.11
N GLY A 67 6.09 14.76 12.48
CA GLY A 67 6.18 16.03 11.79
C GLY A 67 6.85 15.94 10.42
N ALA A 68 6.71 17.01 9.63
CA ALA A 68 7.34 17.14 8.31
C ALA A 68 8.86 16.87 8.28
N PRO A 69 9.67 17.27 9.29
CA PRO A 69 11.11 16.95 9.28
C PRO A 69 11.41 15.45 9.28
N VAL A 70 10.63 14.68 10.05
CA VAL A 70 10.80 13.21 10.13
C VAL A 70 10.34 12.55 8.85
N TRP A 71 9.23 13.01 8.25
CA TRP A 71 8.80 12.55 6.93
C TRP A 71 9.86 12.80 5.85
N ARG A 72 10.46 13.99 5.85
CA ARG A 72 11.54 14.33 4.90
C ARG A 72 12.72 13.37 5.04
N GLN A 73 13.13 13.08 6.27
CA GLN A 73 14.21 12.15 6.56
C GLN A 73 13.84 10.72 6.10
N ALA A 74 12.68 10.21 6.50
CA ALA A 74 12.24 8.86 6.15
C ALA A 74 12.11 8.64 4.62
N LEU A 75 11.65 9.66 3.88
CA LEU A 75 11.59 9.61 2.41
C LEU A 75 12.97 9.60 1.78
N ALA A 76 13.90 10.40 2.30
CA ALA A 76 15.28 10.43 1.83
C ALA A 76 15.99 9.09 2.09
N ASP A 77 15.83 8.53 3.30
CA ASP A 77 16.40 7.23 3.69
C ASP A 77 15.83 6.08 2.84
N ALA A 78 14.55 6.18 2.44
CA ALA A 78 13.92 5.24 1.52
C ALA A 78 14.33 5.44 0.05
N GLY A 79 15.14 6.47 -0.26
CA GLY A 79 15.69 6.72 -1.59
C GLY A 79 14.73 7.40 -2.57
N PHE A 80 13.73 8.14 -2.07
CA PHE A 80 12.91 9.01 -2.91
C PHE A 80 13.69 10.27 -3.33
N ALA A 81 13.45 10.74 -4.54
CA ALA A 81 13.97 12.00 -5.07
C ALA A 81 12.87 13.04 -5.20
N GLY A 82 13.24 14.30 -5.50
CA GLY A 82 12.28 15.35 -5.84
C GLY A 82 11.17 15.55 -4.81
N THR A 83 11.50 15.50 -3.52
CA THR A 83 10.48 15.52 -2.45
C THR A 83 9.97 16.95 -2.20
N ALA A 84 8.65 17.10 -2.16
CA ALA A 84 7.98 18.31 -1.73
C ALA A 84 7.00 17.99 -0.61
N LEU A 85 7.09 18.77 0.47
CA LEU A 85 6.25 18.64 1.66
C LEU A 85 5.52 19.98 1.81
N VAL A 86 4.19 19.93 1.75
CA VAL A 86 3.33 21.11 1.87
C VAL A 86 2.44 20.95 3.09
N GLU A 87 2.63 21.80 4.09
CA GLU A 87 1.79 21.84 5.27
C GLU A 87 0.42 22.42 4.91
N GLY A 88 -0.62 21.66 5.26
CA GLY A 88 -2.02 22.03 5.08
C GLY A 88 -2.66 22.51 6.39
N PRO A 89 -3.91 22.96 6.30
CA PRO A 89 -4.67 23.35 7.49
C PRO A 89 -4.80 22.18 8.47
N SER A 90 -4.97 22.53 9.75
CA SER A 90 -5.24 21.56 10.84
C SER A 90 -4.17 20.49 11.03
N GLY A 91 -2.93 20.72 10.57
CA GLY A 91 -1.81 19.78 10.76
C GLY A 91 -1.78 18.62 9.74
N ALA A 92 -2.53 18.73 8.65
CA ALA A 92 -2.36 17.85 7.50
C ALA A 92 -1.04 18.15 6.79
N LEU A 93 -0.42 17.14 6.20
CA LEU A 93 0.78 17.26 5.38
C LEU A 93 0.54 16.56 4.05
N LEU A 94 0.70 17.31 2.96
CA LEU A 94 0.77 16.76 1.61
C LEU A 94 2.22 16.44 1.28
N VAL A 95 2.47 15.19 0.91
CA VAL A 95 3.76 14.67 0.50
C VAL A 95 3.72 14.36 -0.99
N LEU A 96 4.69 14.88 -1.73
CA LEU A 96 5.02 14.49 -3.08
C LEU A 96 6.44 13.93 -3.07
N ALA A 97 6.61 12.70 -3.56
CA ALA A 97 7.91 12.06 -3.62
C ALA A 97 8.08 11.27 -4.91
N GLN A 98 9.13 11.59 -5.67
CA GLN A 98 9.42 10.92 -6.92
C GLN A 98 10.13 9.58 -6.64
N GLY A 99 9.60 8.52 -7.24
CA GLY A 99 10.16 7.18 -7.23
C GLY A 99 11.49 7.07 -8.00
N PRO A 100 11.96 5.84 -8.28
CA PRO A 100 13.23 5.63 -8.96
C PRO A 100 13.25 6.32 -10.33
N LEU A 101 14.40 6.84 -10.76
CA LEU A 101 14.56 7.41 -12.10
C LEU A 101 14.65 6.32 -13.19
N GLU A 102 15.14 5.14 -12.82
CA GLU A 102 15.33 4.00 -13.73
C GLU A 102 14.43 2.83 -13.33
N ALA A 103 14.05 2.03 -14.33
CA ALA A 103 13.35 0.77 -14.08
C ALA A 103 14.32 -0.24 -13.47
N GLY A 104 13.92 -0.89 -12.38
CA GLY A 104 14.57 -2.14 -11.99
C GLY A 104 14.36 -3.15 -13.12
N ALA A 105 15.45 -3.70 -13.65
CA ALA A 105 15.45 -4.53 -14.86
C ALA A 105 14.85 -5.95 -14.70
N GLU A 106 14.22 -6.25 -13.56
CA GLU A 106 13.85 -7.62 -13.23
C GLU A 106 12.35 -7.79 -13.07
N GLY A 107 11.83 -8.76 -13.82
CA GLY A 107 10.53 -9.36 -13.54
C GLY A 107 10.43 -9.85 -12.10
N GLY A 108 9.22 -10.05 -11.62
CA GLY A 108 9.01 -10.59 -10.29
C GLY A 108 7.62 -11.14 -10.11
N LEU A 109 7.29 -11.48 -8.87
CA LEU A 109 6.06 -12.19 -8.54
C LEU A 109 4.93 -11.19 -8.26
N PHE A 110 3.78 -11.36 -8.91
CA PHE A 110 2.55 -10.65 -8.61
C PHE A 110 1.51 -11.61 -8.08
N VAL A 111 0.79 -11.22 -7.04
CA VAL A 111 -0.35 -11.97 -6.50
C VAL A 111 -1.63 -11.35 -7.05
N LEU A 112 -2.47 -12.15 -7.71
CA LEU A 112 -3.77 -11.73 -8.24
C LEU A 112 -4.87 -12.38 -7.40
N ALA A 113 -5.54 -11.60 -6.57
CA ALA A 113 -6.57 -12.09 -5.66
C ALA A 113 -7.98 -11.80 -6.17
N GLY A 114 -8.86 -12.79 -6.07
CA GLY A 114 -10.21 -12.70 -6.66
C GLY A 114 -10.16 -12.71 -8.18
N ALA A 115 -9.22 -13.46 -8.77
CA ALA A 115 -8.89 -13.43 -10.17
C ALA A 115 -9.88 -14.26 -11.02
N GLY A 116 -10.86 -13.60 -11.64
CA GLY A 116 -11.63 -14.17 -12.74
C GLY A 116 -10.91 -14.00 -14.09
N GLU A 117 -11.68 -13.91 -15.19
CA GLU A 117 -11.13 -13.68 -16.55
C GLU A 117 -10.15 -12.49 -16.60
N LEU A 118 -10.45 -11.40 -15.89
CA LEU A 118 -9.58 -10.23 -15.81
C LEU A 118 -8.21 -10.54 -15.18
N GLY A 119 -8.18 -11.42 -14.18
CA GLY A 119 -6.94 -11.86 -13.56
C GLY A 119 -6.11 -12.71 -14.51
N ALA A 120 -6.75 -13.57 -15.31
CA ALA A 120 -6.05 -14.34 -16.35
C ALA A 120 -5.43 -13.45 -17.43
N GLU A 121 -6.13 -12.41 -17.86
CA GLU A 121 -5.61 -11.43 -18.81
C GLU A 121 -4.44 -10.62 -18.24
N LEU A 122 -4.57 -10.16 -16.99
CA LEU A 122 -3.50 -9.44 -16.30
C LEU A 122 -2.28 -10.35 -16.09
N ALA A 123 -2.49 -11.62 -15.73
CA ALA A 123 -1.41 -12.60 -15.61
C ALA A 123 -0.66 -12.76 -16.93
N ALA A 124 -1.37 -12.95 -18.05
CA ALA A 124 -0.76 -13.07 -19.37
C ALA A 124 0.05 -11.82 -19.75
N GLU A 125 -0.46 -10.63 -19.43
CA GLU A 125 0.27 -9.38 -19.69
C GLU A 125 1.53 -9.24 -18.84
N LEU A 126 1.48 -9.63 -17.57
CA LEU A 126 2.64 -9.64 -16.67
C LEU A 126 3.71 -10.63 -17.15
N GLU A 127 3.30 -11.80 -17.64
CA GLU A 127 4.18 -12.82 -18.22
C GLU A 127 4.86 -12.33 -19.50
N ARG A 128 4.13 -11.65 -20.40
CA ARG A 128 4.74 -11.01 -21.58
C ARG A 128 5.81 -9.97 -21.22
N ARG A 129 5.71 -9.37 -20.04
CA ARG A 129 6.67 -8.39 -19.50
C ARG A 129 7.76 -9.04 -18.63
N GLY A 130 7.85 -10.36 -18.62
CA GLY A 130 8.88 -11.12 -17.90
C GLY A 130 8.60 -11.29 -16.40
N SER A 131 7.41 -10.95 -15.92
CA SER A 131 6.99 -11.19 -14.53
C SER A 131 6.19 -12.49 -14.40
N ARG A 132 6.02 -12.99 -13.18
CA ARG A 132 5.17 -14.16 -12.90
C ARG A 132 3.96 -13.73 -12.10
N ALA A 133 2.79 -14.24 -12.46
CA ALA A 133 1.58 -14.06 -11.67
C ALA A 133 1.24 -15.37 -10.93
N VAL A 134 0.71 -15.25 -9.72
CA VAL A 134 0.13 -16.35 -8.96
C VAL A 134 -1.23 -15.92 -8.44
N GLU A 135 -2.17 -16.84 -8.46
CA GLU A 135 -3.50 -16.59 -7.91
C GLU A 135 -3.44 -16.62 -6.38
N GLY A 136 -3.94 -15.57 -5.76
CA GLY A 136 -4.07 -15.45 -4.30
C GLY A 136 -5.48 -15.76 -3.83
N PRO A 137 -5.69 -15.90 -2.51
CA PRO A 137 -7.01 -16.10 -1.94
C PRO A 137 -7.97 -14.98 -2.38
N ALA A 138 -9.14 -15.34 -2.93
CA ALA A 138 -10.19 -14.37 -3.26
C ALA A 138 -10.75 -13.72 -1.98
N GLU A 139 -10.89 -14.54 -0.95
CA GLU A 139 -11.29 -14.15 0.40
C GLU A 139 -10.38 -14.86 1.39
N GLY A 140 -10.32 -14.35 2.61
CA GLY A 140 -9.56 -14.97 3.68
C GLY A 140 -9.17 -14.01 4.78
N ASP A 141 -9.09 -14.53 5.99
CA ASP A 141 -8.58 -13.79 7.13
C ASP A 141 -7.06 -13.58 7.04
N ARG A 142 -6.50 -12.85 8.00
CA ARG A 142 -5.06 -12.57 8.08
C ARG A 142 -4.21 -13.85 8.12
N GLN A 143 -4.72 -14.93 8.70
CA GLN A 143 -3.97 -16.18 8.84
C GLN A 143 -3.89 -16.92 7.51
N ALA A 144 -5.00 -16.97 6.75
CA ALA A 144 -5.03 -17.51 5.40
C ALA A 144 -4.05 -16.78 4.48
N TRP A 145 -4.07 -15.45 4.48
CA TRP A 145 -3.14 -14.64 3.70
C TRP A 145 -1.69 -14.83 4.10
N ARG A 146 -1.41 -14.94 5.41
CA ARG A 146 -0.06 -15.22 5.90
C ARG A 146 0.46 -16.55 5.38
N GLY A 147 -0.33 -17.63 5.54
CA GLY A 147 0.05 -18.96 5.07
C GLY A 147 0.27 -19.01 3.56
N PHE A 148 -0.53 -18.24 2.79
CA PHE A 148 -0.31 -18.07 1.36
C PHE A 148 1.03 -17.39 1.06
N PHE A 149 1.34 -16.24 1.67
CA PHE A 149 2.62 -15.57 1.42
C PHE A 149 3.83 -16.41 1.84
N GLU A 150 3.70 -17.20 2.91
CA GLU A 150 4.73 -18.14 3.38
C GLU A 150 4.94 -19.32 2.42
N SER A 151 3.96 -19.66 1.58
CA SER A 151 4.07 -20.74 0.58
C SER A 151 4.62 -20.28 -0.77
N LEU A 152 4.75 -18.96 -1.00
CA LEU A 152 5.25 -18.42 -2.25
C LEU A 152 6.72 -18.80 -2.48
N PRO A 153 7.11 -19.11 -3.74
CA PRO A 153 8.49 -19.44 -4.06
C PRO A 153 9.40 -18.22 -3.84
N GLY A 154 10.35 -18.31 -2.91
CA GLY A 154 11.26 -17.22 -2.56
C GLY A 154 12.31 -16.84 -3.62
N ALA A 155 12.26 -17.46 -4.80
CA ALA A 155 13.21 -17.21 -5.89
C ALA A 155 12.94 -15.90 -6.65
N LEU A 156 11.70 -15.38 -6.62
CA LEU A 156 11.34 -14.12 -7.25
C LEU A 156 10.91 -13.10 -6.20
N PRO A 157 11.37 -11.84 -6.30
CA PRO A 157 10.90 -10.79 -5.40
C PRO A 157 9.41 -10.53 -5.63
N LEU A 158 8.62 -10.44 -4.55
CA LEU A 158 7.23 -10.00 -4.63
C LEU A 158 7.19 -8.54 -5.09
N ARG A 159 6.53 -8.30 -6.23
CA ARG A 159 6.39 -7.01 -6.89
C ARG A 159 5.04 -6.37 -6.68
N GLY A 160 4.02 -7.10 -6.26
CA GLY A 160 2.72 -6.49 -5.98
C GLY A 160 1.62 -7.50 -5.68
N VAL A 161 0.52 -6.96 -5.15
CA VAL A 161 -0.74 -7.68 -4.97
C VAL A 161 -1.82 -6.86 -5.66
N ALA A 162 -2.55 -7.46 -6.59
CA ALA A 162 -3.72 -6.88 -7.23
C ALA A 162 -4.96 -7.60 -6.68
N TYR A 163 -5.80 -6.86 -5.96
CA TYR A 163 -7.11 -7.35 -5.56
C TYR A 163 -8.12 -7.00 -6.65
N LEU A 164 -8.69 -8.02 -7.28
CA LEU A 164 -9.61 -7.93 -8.41
C LEU A 164 -11.05 -8.26 -8.01
N GLY A 165 -11.27 -8.69 -6.77
CA GLY A 165 -12.59 -8.89 -6.19
C GLY A 165 -13.39 -7.59 -6.22
N GLY A 166 -14.48 -7.57 -7.00
CA GLY A 166 -15.34 -6.40 -7.19
C GLY A 166 -15.07 -5.57 -8.45
N ILE A 167 -14.07 -5.92 -9.28
CA ILE A 167 -13.87 -5.25 -10.57
C ILE A 167 -14.76 -5.91 -11.64
N ARG A 168 -15.90 -5.28 -11.96
CA ARG A 168 -16.78 -5.69 -13.07
C ARG A 168 -16.42 -4.93 -14.36
N ARG A 169 -16.41 -5.65 -15.48
CA ARG A 169 -16.16 -5.07 -16.83
C ARG A 169 -17.26 -4.13 -17.30
N ASP A 170 -18.48 -4.30 -16.81
CA ASP A 170 -19.66 -3.51 -17.21
C ASP A 170 -19.72 -2.13 -16.52
N GLY A 171 -18.84 -1.85 -15.56
CA GLY A 171 -18.86 -0.60 -14.78
C GLY A 171 -20.13 -0.40 -13.95
N ALA A 172 -20.96 -1.44 -13.80
CA ALA A 172 -22.17 -1.38 -13.01
C ALA A 172 -21.78 -1.30 -11.53
N LYS A 173 -22.10 -0.17 -10.89
CA LYS A 173 -22.04 -0.08 -9.42
C LYS A 173 -23.11 -1.01 -8.86
N LEU A 174 -22.70 -1.92 -7.96
CA LEU A 174 -23.65 -2.60 -7.09
C LEU A 174 -24.45 -1.51 -6.36
N SER A 175 -25.77 -1.56 -6.49
CA SER A 175 -26.66 -0.82 -5.61
C SER A 175 -26.43 -1.29 -4.17
N THR A 176 -26.73 -0.44 -3.20
CA THR A 176 -26.59 -0.78 -1.77
C THR A 176 -27.27 -2.10 -1.41
N ARG A 177 -28.38 -2.44 -2.09
CA ARG A 177 -29.11 -3.70 -1.91
C ARG A 177 -28.38 -4.93 -2.46
N GLU A 178 -27.61 -4.78 -3.52
CA GLU A 178 -26.84 -5.88 -4.11
C GLU A 178 -25.56 -6.15 -3.29
N LEU A 179 -24.98 -5.11 -2.69
CA LEU A 179 -23.91 -5.23 -1.69
C LEU A 179 -24.38 -5.92 -0.40
N GLU A 180 -25.59 -5.64 0.06
CA GLU A 180 -26.18 -6.31 1.24
C GLU A 180 -26.42 -7.80 0.98
N ALA A 181 -26.87 -8.18 -0.22
CA ALA A 181 -27.12 -9.58 -0.58
C ALA A 181 -25.82 -10.41 -0.72
N GLU A 182 -24.70 -9.81 -1.14
CA GLU A 182 -23.40 -10.50 -1.21
C GLU A 182 -22.75 -10.69 0.18
N LEU A 183 -23.12 -9.89 1.18
CA LEU A 183 -22.61 -10.04 2.57
C LEU A 183 -23.36 -11.10 3.38
N GLU A 184 -24.54 -11.54 2.91
CA GLU A 184 -25.38 -12.55 3.56
C GLU A 184 -25.24 -13.97 2.96
N ALA A 185 -24.41 -14.14 1.93
CA ALA A 185 -24.15 -15.41 1.23
C ALA A 185 -22.79 -16.02 1.62
#